data_AF-A0A831TVI1-F1
#
_entry.id   AF-A0A831TVI1-F1
#
_cell.length_a   1.000
_cell.length_b   1.000
_cell.length_c   1.000
_cell.angle_alpha   90.00
_cell.angle_beta   90.00
_cell.angle_gamma   90.00
#
_symmetry.space_group_name_H-M   'P 1'
#
loop_
_entity.id
_entity.type
_entity.pdbx_description
1 polymer ?
#
loop_
_entity_poly.entity_id
_entity_poly.type
_entity_poly.pdbx_seq_one_letter_code
_entity_poly.pdbx_strand_id
1 'polypeptide(L)'
;MFRVIGGARRLCDGITRRELFRLGGLATLGLSLPQLLAREAAAAERGTVRGRAKSCILFFQEGGMAHQDTWDPKPDAPDGVGGEFG
;
A
#
# COMPACT_ATOMS: atom_id res chain seq x y z
N MET A 1 40.83 8.55 -12.36
CA MET A 1 40.91 7.08 -12.25
C MET A 1 41.02 6.72 -10.77
N PHE A 2 39.95 6.26 -10.15
CA PHE A 2 39.96 5.90 -8.72
C PHE A 2 40.53 4.50 -8.55
N ARG A 3 41.57 4.34 -7.71
CA ARG A 3 42.19 3.05 -7.41
C ARG A 3 42.02 2.78 -5.91
N VAL A 4 41.22 1.78 -5.58
CA VAL A 4 41.04 1.33 -4.19
C VAL A 4 42.13 0.32 -3.87
N ILE A 5 43.06 0.71 -3.00
CA ILE A 5 44.15 -0.13 -2.51
C ILE A 5 43.73 -0.66 -1.12
N GLY A 6 42.90 -1.70 -1.11
CA GLY A 6 42.42 -2.33 0.13
C GLY A 6 42.47 -3.85 0.03
N GLY A 7 43.27 -4.49 0.88
CA GLY A 7 43.26 -5.94 1.04
C GLY A 7 42.05 -6.41 1.86
N ALA A 8 41.58 -7.64 1.60
CA ALA A 8 40.44 -8.22 2.29
C ALA A 8 40.72 -8.36 3.80
N ARG A 9 40.01 -7.60 4.64
CA ARG A 9 40.02 -7.77 6.09
C ARG A 9 38.85 -8.67 6.49
N ARG A 10 39.12 -9.76 7.23
CA ARG A 10 38.06 -10.54 7.88
C ARG A 10 37.70 -9.83 9.17
N LEU A 11 36.55 -9.18 9.17
CA LEU A 11 35.93 -8.60 10.34
C LEU A 11 35.03 -9.70 10.96
N CYS A 12 35.29 -10.12 12.20
CA CYS A 12 34.61 -11.25 12.88
C CYS A 12 33.16 -10.92 13.30
N ASP A 13 32.62 -9.83 12.81
CA ASP A 13 31.33 -9.22 13.11
C ASP A 13 30.20 -9.82 12.26
N GLY A 14 30.54 -10.63 11.24
CA GLY A 14 29.56 -11.30 10.39
C GLY A 14 28.63 -10.34 9.67
N ILE A 15 27.57 -10.86 9.05
CA ILE A 15 26.46 -10.04 8.55
C ILE A 15 25.32 -10.19 9.55
N THR A 16 24.96 -9.10 10.20
CA THR A 16 23.81 -9.09 11.09
C THR A 16 22.51 -9.11 10.28
N ARG A 17 21.43 -9.66 10.86
CA ARG A 17 20.07 -9.58 10.27
C ARG A 17 19.70 -8.15 9.87
N ARG A 18 20.11 -7.17 10.66
CA ARG A 18 19.86 -5.74 10.42
C ARG A 18 20.59 -5.21 9.19
N GLU A 19 21.85 -5.62 8.99
CA GLU A 19 22.62 -5.26 7.79
C GLU A 19 22.06 -5.90 6.54
N LEU A 20 21.59 -7.15 6.64
CA LEU A 20 20.90 -7.82 5.53
C LEU A 20 19.63 -7.05 5.12
N PHE A 21 18.82 -6.60 6.08
CA PHE A 21 17.64 -5.77 5.78
C PHE A 21 17.99 -4.39 5.23
N ARG A 22 19.05 -3.76 5.72
CA ARG A 22 19.51 -2.44 5.21
C ARG A 22 20.01 -2.55 3.77
N LEU A 23 20.84 -3.54 3.47
CA LEU A 23 21.36 -3.79 2.13
C LEU A 23 20.25 -4.25 1.17
N GLY A 24 19.37 -5.14 1.63
CA GLY A 24 18.20 -5.59 0.88
C GLY A 24 17.26 -4.43 0.56
N GLY A 25 16.94 -3.58 1.54
CA GLY A 25 16.09 -2.40 1.35
C GLY A 25 16.72 -1.35 0.42
N LEU A 26 18.04 -1.12 0.49
CA LEU A 26 18.75 -0.24 -0.44
C LEU A 26 18.75 -0.80 -1.87
N ALA A 27 18.87 -2.12 -2.04
CA ALA A 27 18.78 -2.77 -3.35
C ALA A 27 17.37 -2.69 -3.94
N THR A 28 16.33 -2.94 -3.14
CA THR A 28 14.94 -2.99 -3.64
C THR A 28 14.29 -1.63 -3.75
N LEU A 29 14.54 -0.69 -2.84
CA LEU A 29 13.93 0.64 -2.83
C LEU A 29 14.89 1.72 -3.35
N GLY A 30 16.18 1.62 -3.05
CA GLY A 30 17.17 2.62 -3.48
C GLY A 30 17.45 2.58 -4.98
N LEU A 31 17.50 1.40 -5.60
CA LEU A 31 17.76 1.27 -7.04
C LEU A 31 16.50 1.41 -7.90
N SER A 32 15.31 1.16 -7.35
CA SER A 32 14.04 1.28 -8.07
C SER A 32 13.44 2.69 -8.01
N LEU A 33 13.86 3.52 -7.05
CA LEU A 33 13.31 4.86 -6.85
C LEU A 33 13.43 5.76 -8.10
N PRO A 34 14.56 5.81 -8.82
CA PRO A 34 14.64 6.61 -10.06
C PRO A 34 13.64 6.15 -11.12
N GLN A 35 13.42 4.83 -11.25
CA GLN A 35 12.42 4.30 -12.18
C GLN A 35 10.99 4.60 -11.73
N LEU A 36 10.73 4.60 -10.42
CA LEU A 36 9.43 4.98 -9.87
C LEU A 36 9.13 6.46 -10.17
N LEU A 37 10.08 7.36 -9.90
CA LEU A 37 9.93 8.79 -10.17
C LEU A 37 9.80 9.08 -11.67
N ALA A 38 10.53 8.36 -12.53
CA ALA A 38 10.38 8.48 -13.98
C ALA A 38 9.00 8.02 -14.46
N ARG A 39 8.43 6.97 -13.85
CA ARG A 39 7.05 6.51 -14.15
C ARG A 39 6.01 7.52 -13.70
N GLU A 40 6.19 8.16 -12.55
CA GLU A 40 5.31 9.21 -12.05
C GLU A 40 5.33 10.44 -12.96
N ALA A 41 6.52 10.90 -13.37
CA ALA A 41 6.68 11.98 -14.35
C ALA A 41 6.03 11.64 -15.70
N ALA A 42 6.27 10.42 -16.22
CA ALA A 42 5.64 9.97 -17.46
C ALA A 42 4.11 9.83 -17.35
N ALA A 43 3.59 9.50 -16.17
CA ALA A 43 2.15 9.45 -15.91
C ALA A 43 1.52 10.85 -15.88
N ALA A 44 2.25 11.85 -15.37
CA ALA A 44 1.84 13.25 -15.41
C ALA A 44 1.77 13.80 -16.84
N GLU A 45 2.73 13.42 -17.71
CA GLU A 45 2.75 13.82 -19.12
C GLU A 45 1.65 13.15 -19.96
N ARG A 46 1.28 11.90 -19.63
CA ARG A 46 0.26 11.13 -20.37
C ARG A 46 -1.18 11.56 -20.08
N GLY A 47 -1.40 12.56 -19.22
CA GLY A 47 -2.71 13.18 -19.02
C GLY A 47 -3.86 12.22 -18.67
N THR A 48 -3.57 11.05 -18.08
CA THR A 48 -4.57 9.98 -17.93
C THR A 48 -4.43 9.20 -16.61
N VAL A 49 -5.10 9.72 -15.59
CA VAL A 49 -6.16 8.95 -14.91
C VAL A 49 -7.36 9.87 -14.81
N ARG A 50 -8.28 9.74 -15.77
CA ARG A 50 -9.55 10.48 -15.78
C ARG A 50 -10.46 9.83 -14.74
N GLY A 51 -10.25 10.18 -13.47
CA GLY A 51 -10.99 9.64 -12.34
C GLY A 51 -10.37 9.98 -10.99
N ARG A 52 -10.04 11.26 -10.73
CA ARG A 52 -9.85 11.68 -9.33
C ARG A 52 -11.23 11.61 -8.66
N ALA A 53 -11.38 10.74 -7.67
CA ALA A 53 -12.52 10.81 -6.76
C ALA A 53 -12.54 12.23 -6.17
N LYS A 54 -13.58 13.01 -6.49
CA LYS A 54 -13.72 14.40 -6.02
C LYS A 54 -14.05 14.44 -4.53
N SER A 55 -14.66 13.36 -4.02
CA SER A 55 -15.04 13.16 -2.64
C SER A 55 -14.96 11.67 -2.32
N CYS A 56 -14.57 11.36 -1.08
CA CYS A 56 -14.63 10.03 -0.51
C CYS A 56 -15.45 10.12 0.78
N ILE A 57 -16.44 9.23 0.94
CA ILE A 57 -17.14 9.05 2.21
C ILE A 57 -16.42 7.91 2.93
N LEU A 58 -15.92 8.19 4.13
CA LEU A 58 -15.22 7.21 4.95
C LEU A 58 -16.15 6.77 6.08
N PHE A 59 -16.54 5.51 6.06
CA PHE A 59 -17.31 4.88 7.13
C PHE A 59 -16.35 4.21 8.11
N PHE A 60 -16.26 4.73 9.33
CA PHE A 60 -15.52 4.09 10.42
C PHE A 60 -16.43 3.11 11.15
N GLN A 61 -16.36 1.84 10.75
CA GLN A 61 -17.06 0.74 11.43
C GLN A 61 -16.11 0.05 12.41
N GLU A 62 -15.85 0.68 13.56
CA GLU A 62 -15.09 0.05 14.64
C GLU A 62 -15.86 -1.18 15.13
N GLY A 63 -15.28 -2.37 14.93
CA GLY A 63 -15.96 -3.65 15.20
C GLY A 63 -16.72 -4.26 14.02
N GLY A 64 -16.70 -3.64 12.85
CA GLY A 64 -17.37 -4.11 11.63
C GLY A 64 -18.82 -3.62 11.50
N MET A 65 -19.42 -3.89 10.34
CA MET A 65 -20.82 -3.59 10.09
C MET A 65 -21.71 -4.70 10.64
N ALA A 66 -22.90 -4.36 11.15
CA ALA A 66 -23.85 -5.39 11.53
C ALA A 66 -24.32 -6.13 10.27
N HIS A 67 -24.67 -7.42 10.40
CA HIS A 67 -25.06 -8.24 9.26
C HIS A 67 -26.28 -7.64 8.52
N GLN A 68 -27.26 -7.11 9.28
CA GLN A 68 -28.42 -6.42 8.71
C GLN A 68 -28.09 -5.14 7.91
N ASP A 69 -26.93 -4.51 8.15
CA ASP A 69 -26.51 -3.30 7.42
C ASP A 69 -25.87 -3.66 6.07
N THR A 70 -25.45 -4.92 5.90
CA THR A 70 -24.83 -5.42 4.66
C THR A 70 -25.84 -6.11 3.77
N TRP A 71 -26.65 -6.98 4.38
CA TRP A 71 -27.57 -7.85 3.69
C TRP A 71 -28.80 -8.04 4.57
N ASP A 72 -29.94 -7.55 4.12
CA ASP A 72 -31.20 -7.79 4.81
C ASP A 72 -31.58 -9.29 4.65
N PRO A 73 -31.68 -10.06 5.75
CA PRO A 73 -32.09 -11.46 5.69
C PRO A 73 -33.58 -11.64 5.38
N LYS A 74 -34.40 -10.58 5.37
CA LYS A 74 -35.85 -10.67 5.20
C LYS A 74 -36.42 -9.66 4.17
N PRO A 75 -35.99 -9.74 2.90
CA PRO A 75 -36.47 -8.82 1.86
C PRO A 75 -37.98 -8.94 1.60
N ASP A 76 -38.57 -10.12 1.86
CA ASP A 76 -39.99 -10.39 1.65
C ASP A 76 -40.81 -10.27 2.96
N ALA A 77 -40.35 -9.44 3.90
CA ALA A 77 -41.06 -9.27 5.16
C ALA A 77 -42.48 -8.74 4.97
N PRO A 78 -43.49 -9.28 5.69
CA PRO A 78 -44.80 -8.65 5.76
C PRO A 78 -44.72 -7.25 6.35
N ASP A 79 -45.63 -6.38 5.93
CA ASP A 79 -45.71 -4.98 6.37
C ASP A 79 -45.68 -4.86 7.90
N GLY A 80 -44.77 -4.03 8.40
CA GLY A 80 -44.61 -3.74 9.83
C GLY A 80 -43.65 -4.66 10.59
N VAL A 81 -43.02 -5.64 9.93
CA VAL A 81 -41.97 -6.49 10.53
C VAL A 81 -40.56 -6.08 10.11
N GLY A 82 -40.43 -5.36 8.99
CA GLY A 82 -39.18 -4.75 8.55
C GLY A 82 -38.75 -3.56 9.43
N GLY A 83 -37.49 -3.16 9.31
CA GLY A 83 -36.99 -1.90 9.86
C GLY A 83 -37.56 -0.70 9.10
N GLU A 84 -37.32 0.51 9.62
CA GLU A 84 -37.80 1.76 9.00
C GLU A 84 -37.26 1.97 7.57
N PHE A 85 -36.21 1.25 7.20
CA PHE A 85 -35.54 1.31 5.90
C PHE A 85 -35.75 0.05 5.04
N GLY A 86 -36.57 -0.92 5.49
CA GLY A 86 -36.83 -2.20 4.81
C GLY A 86 -37.61 -3.18 5.67
#